data_AF-A0A9D1TBM1-F1
#
_entry.id   AF-A0A9D1TBM1-F1
#
_cell.length_a   1.000
_cell.length_b   1.000
_cell.length_c   1.000
_cell.angle_alpha   90.00
_cell.angle_beta   90.00
_cell.angle_gamma   90.00
#
_symmetry.space_group_name_H-M   'P 1'
#
loop_
_entity.id
_entity.type
_entity.pdbx_description
1 polymer ?
#
loop_
_entity_poly.entity_id
_entity_poly.type
_entity_poly.pdbx_seq_one_letter_code
_entity_poly.pdbx_strand_id
1 'polypeptide(L)'
;MNMRFLGTGAAELYPNPYCDCEVCERARRAKEIRLRSAFLLNEHNMVDFGVDVLAASALYDIPLYAIENVFITHTHPDHFCLDNIGAATMAGKRSGHWPIRFYLSASAKAWLEQYLAAVRPLYGGASEVDALLQMGRAEFCAVEPYRWFEAGGLRVFALETNHIVNGKEPALNYLFEMPDGTRLLYACDTGLYGEKALGALAGARIGIVVTEGTFGSKTLPRESAHLCGQNCCEQLRALERAGALAAGARAYITHINQENEWNTAQYQAYMEKNAPIPVTIARDGMEIG
;
A
#
# COMPACT_ATOMS: atom_id res chain seq x y z
N MET A 1 14.62 -8.27 -9.86
CA MET A 1 13.57 -7.65 -9.03
C MET A 1 13.76 -6.15 -9.14
N ASN A 2 12.72 -5.41 -9.49
CA ASN A 2 12.76 -3.95 -9.55
C ASN A 2 11.52 -3.44 -8.81
N MET A 3 11.57 -3.52 -7.47
CA MET A 3 10.49 -3.02 -6.62
C MET A 3 10.65 -1.52 -6.48
N ARG A 4 9.55 -0.76 -6.55
CA ARG A 4 9.63 0.70 -6.54
C ARG A 4 8.48 1.34 -5.78
N PHE A 5 8.77 2.35 -4.98
CA PHE A 5 7.77 3.21 -4.35
C PHE A 5 7.26 4.24 -5.37
N LEU A 6 5.98 4.22 -5.70
CA LEU A 6 5.35 5.24 -6.56
C LEU A 6 4.95 6.48 -5.76
N GLY A 7 4.56 6.26 -4.51
CA GLY A 7 4.27 7.30 -3.54
C GLY A 7 4.51 6.79 -2.14
N THR A 8 4.82 7.71 -1.23
CA THR A 8 5.21 7.41 0.15
C THR A 8 4.49 8.26 1.20
N GLY A 9 3.49 9.03 0.78
CA GLY A 9 2.65 9.87 1.62
C GLY A 9 1.35 9.16 2.01
N ALA A 10 0.73 9.66 3.07
CA ALA A 10 -0.64 9.28 3.43
C ALA A 10 -1.69 10.00 2.54
N ALA A 11 -2.98 9.80 2.84
CA ALA A 11 -4.13 10.32 2.09
C ALA A 11 -4.05 11.81 1.70
N GLU A 12 -3.50 12.64 2.59
CA GLU A 12 -3.44 14.08 2.41
C GLU A 12 -2.23 14.60 1.63
N LEU A 13 -1.34 13.72 1.14
CA LEU A 13 0.00 14.04 0.64
C LEU A 13 0.97 14.52 1.73
N TYR A 14 2.24 14.64 1.38
CA TYR A 14 3.21 15.42 2.14
C TYR A 14 4.01 16.33 1.19
N PRO A 15 3.95 17.65 1.34
CA PRO A 15 3.07 18.39 2.23
C PRO A 15 1.59 18.34 1.79
N ASN A 16 0.66 18.57 2.73
CA ASN A 16 -0.75 18.73 2.40
C ASN A 16 -0.98 20.06 1.67
N PRO A 17 -1.64 20.06 0.51
CA PRO A 17 -1.83 21.25 -0.32
C PRO A 17 -2.69 22.34 0.34
N TYR A 18 -3.55 21.98 1.29
CA TYR A 18 -4.45 22.90 2.00
C TYR A 18 -3.92 23.39 3.36
N CYS A 19 -2.68 23.05 3.72
CA CYS A 19 -2.10 23.39 5.01
C CYS A 19 -0.90 24.35 4.88
N ASP A 20 -0.88 25.37 5.73
CA ASP A 20 0.16 26.41 5.84
C ASP A 20 0.98 26.30 7.14
N CYS A 21 0.91 25.16 7.85
CA CYS A 21 1.71 24.94 9.05
C CYS A 21 3.21 24.87 8.74
N GLU A 22 4.06 25.08 9.75
CA GLU A 22 5.52 25.12 9.56
C GLU A 22 6.09 23.82 8.97
N VAL A 23 5.51 22.64 9.29
CA VAL A 23 5.94 21.36 8.70
C VAL A 23 5.72 21.36 7.18
N CYS A 24 4.51 21.77 6.77
CA CYS A 24 4.08 21.85 5.38
C CYS A 24 4.85 22.92 4.58
N GLU A 25 5.07 24.09 5.17
CA GLU A 25 5.84 25.17 4.56
C GLU A 25 7.33 24.81 4.43
N ARG A 26 7.90 24.16 5.46
CA ARG A 26 9.26 23.63 5.40
C ARG A 26 9.41 22.59 4.29
N ALA A 27 8.48 21.64 4.17
CA ALA A 27 8.50 20.61 3.14
C ALA A 27 8.40 21.23 1.72
N ARG A 28 7.56 22.26 1.52
CA ARG A 28 7.50 23.02 0.25
C ARG A 28 8.84 23.67 -0.10
N ARG A 29 9.45 24.38 0.84
CA ARG A 29 10.76 25.04 0.64
C ARG A 29 11.84 24.02 0.30
N ALA A 30 11.81 22.85 0.94
CA ALA A 30 12.75 21.76 0.72
C ALA A 30 12.44 20.91 -0.53
N LYS A 31 11.26 21.09 -1.15
CA LYS A 31 10.72 20.21 -2.20
C LYS A 31 10.64 18.73 -1.76
N GLU A 32 10.35 18.51 -0.48
CA GLU A 32 10.09 17.18 0.07
C GLU A 32 8.64 16.80 -0.23
N ILE A 33 8.44 16.17 -1.39
CA ILE A 33 7.12 15.77 -1.90
C ILE A 33 6.94 14.26 -1.72
N ARG A 34 5.76 13.86 -1.26
CA ARG A 34 5.30 12.47 -1.18
C ARG A 34 3.89 12.38 -1.74
N LEU A 35 3.77 11.68 -2.87
CA LEU A 35 2.52 11.21 -3.47
C LEU A 35 1.89 10.13 -2.59
N ARG A 36 0.59 9.88 -2.75
CA ARG A 36 -0.13 8.86 -1.97
C ARG A 36 0.44 7.46 -2.20
N SER A 37 0.41 6.65 -1.15
CA SER A 37 1.09 5.36 -1.11
C SER A 37 0.67 4.43 -2.25
N ALA A 38 1.66 3.94 -2.99
CA ALA A 38 1.52 2.88 -3.99
C ALA A 38 2.89 2.24 -4.23
N PHE A 39 2.90 0.94 -4.51
CA PHE A 39 4.13 0.18 -4.55
C PHE A 39 4.16 -0.84 -5.70
N LEU A 40 5.18 -0.76 -6.55
CA LEU A 40 5.44 -1.73 -7.60
C LEU A 40 6.23 -2.89 -7.00
N LEU A 41 5.68 -4.10 -7.04
CA LEU A 41 6.38 -5.32 -6.62
C LEU A 41 7.32 -5.81 -7.72
N ASN A 42 6.88 -5.73 -8.96
CA ASN A 42 7.63 -6.02 -10.18
C ASN A 42 6.85 -5.49 -11.39
N GLU A 43 7.33 -5.77 -12.60
CA GLU A 43 6.73 -5.30 -13.86
C GLU A 43 5.24 -5.63 -14.02
N HIS A 44 4.73 -6.70 -13.40
CA HIS A 44 3.36 -7.19 -13.58
C HIS A 44 2.47 -7.05 -12.34
N ASN A 45 3.06 -6.71 -11.19
CA ASN A 45 2.41 -6.77 -9.88
C ASN A 45 2.61 -5.47 -9.11
N MET A 46 1.53 -4.94 -8.52
CA MET A 46 1.59 -3.76 -7.66
C MET A 46 0.64 -3.85 -6.47
N VAL A 47 0.92 -3.06 -5.43
CA VAL A 47 0.07 -2.86 -4.26
C VAL A 47 -0.51 -1.45 -4.32
N ASP A 48 -1.83 -1.37 -4.16
CA ASP A 48 -2.67 -0.19 -4.28
C ASP A 48 -2.67 0.47 -5.67
N PHE A 49 -3.78 1.14 -6.00
CA PHE A 49 -4.00 1.86 -7.25
C PHE A 49 -4.70 3.20 -6.99
N GLY A 50 -4.12 3.98 -6.08
CA GLY A 50 -4.63 5.27 -5.62
C GLY A 50 -4.52 6.39 -6.66
N VAL A 51 -5.02 7.57 -6.29
CA VAL A 51 -5.17 8.75 -7.19
C VAL A 51 -3.88 9.13 -7.92
N ASP A 52 -2.73 9.08 -7.25
CA ASP A 52 -1.48 9.60 -7.81
C ASP A 52 -0.73 8.60 -8.73
N VAL A 53 -1.23 7.36 -8.88
CA VAL A 53 -0.51 6.29 -9.61
C VAL A 53 -0.25 6.63 -11.08
N LEU A 54 -1.20 7.25 -11.78
CA LEU A 54 -0.99 7.63 -13.19
C LEU A 54 0.08 8.73 -13.34
N ALA A 55 0.10 9.71 -12.43
CA ALA A 55 1.11 10.75 -12.41
C ALA A 55 2.49 10.19 -12.02
N ALA A 56 2.55 9.33 -10.99
CA ALA A 56 3.77 8.64 -10.58
C ALA A 56 4.34 7.78 -11.71
N SER A 57 3.49 7.11 -12.48
CA SER A 57 3.89 6.35 -13.66
C SER A 57 4.63 7.21 -14.68
N ALA A 58 4.10 8.39 -14.99
CA ALA A 58 4.75 9.33 -15.90
C ALA A 58 6.04 9.92 -15.31
N LEU A 59 6.07 10.23 -14.01
CA LEU A 59 7.23 10.82 -13.33
C LEU A 59 8.42 9.85 -13.21
N TYR A 60 8.14 8.56 -12.99
CA TYR A 60 9.14 7.55 -12.70
C TYR A 60 9.33 6.53 -13.83
N ASP A 61 8.78 6.79 -15.02
CA ASP A 61 8.88 5.92 -16.20
C ASP A 61 8.47 4.46 -15.89
N ILE A 62 7.30 4.31 -15.25
CA ILE A 62 6.75 2.99 -14.87
C ILE A 62 5.70 2.59 -15.90
N PRO A 63 5.91 1.50 -16.65
CA PRO A 63 5.01 1.08 -17.71
C PRO A 63 3.75 0.38 -17.15
N LEU A 64 2.71 1.15 -16.81
CA LEU A 64 1.43 0.58 -16.33
C LEU A 64 0.72 -0.32 -17.37
N TYR A 65 1.14 -0.30 -18.63
CA TYR A 65 0.63 -1.21 -19.65
C TYR A 65 0.98 -2.69 -19.40
N ALA A 66 2.00 -2.97 -18.57
CA ALA A 66 2.45 -4.33 -18.26
C ALA A 66 1.83 -4.90 -16.98
N ILE A 67 1.11 -4.06 -16.20
CA ILE A 67 0.48 -4.47 -14.94
C ILE A 67 -0.71 -5.37 -15.23
N GLU A 68 -0.72 -6.53 -14.57
CA GLU A 68 -1.78 -7.54 -14.67
C GLU A 68 -2.43 -7.81 -13.31
N ASN A 69 -1.74 -7.52 -12.21
CA ASN A 69 -2.19 -7.84 -10.86
C ASN A 69 -1.98 -6.65 -9.93
N VAL A 70 -3.05 -6.27 -9.25
CA VAL A 70 -3.09 -5.16 -8.30
C VAL A 70 -3.66 -5.69 -6.99
N PHE A 71 -2.88 -5.64 -5.93
CA PHE A 71 -3.30 -6.04 -4.58
C PHE A 71 -3.78 -4.79 -3.85
N ILE A 72 -5.09 -4.66 -3.67
CA ILE A 72 -5.71 -3.51 -3.00
C ILE A 72 -5.74 -3.79 -1.51
N THR A 73 -5.14 -2.90 -0.72
CA THR A 73 -5.19 -2.98 0.74
C THR A 73 -6.61 -2.71 1.23
N HIS A 74 -7.23 -1.63 0.77
CA HIS A 74 -8.60 -1.26 1.08
C HIS A 74 -9.15 -0.20 0.12
N THR A 75 -10.43 0.13 0.27
CA THR A 75 -11.20 0.97 -0.66
C THR A 75 -11.13 2.47 -0.40
N HIS A 76 -10.29 2.97 0.51
CA HIS A 76 -10.12 4.42 0.61
C HIS A 76 -9.51 4.99 -0.68
N PRO A 77 -9.87 6.22 -1.08
CA PRO A 77 -9.52 6.77 -2.41
C PRO A 77 -8.02 6.90 -2.67
N ASP A 78 -7.23 7.14 -1.63
CA ASP A 78 -5.77 7.23 -1.70
C ASP A 78 -5.09 5.88 -1.95
N HIS A 79 -5.80 4.77 -1.76
CA HIS A 79 -5.34 3.40 -2.07
C HIS A 79 -6.03 2.82 -3.30
N PHE A 80 -7.29 3.20 -3.57
CA PHE A 80 -8.07 2.61 -4.65
C PHE A 80 -8.94 3.66 -5.36
N CYS A 81 -8.47 4.12 -6.52
CA CYS A 81 -9.13 5.12 -7.34
C CYS A 81 -9.74 4.47 -8.59
N LEU A 82 -11.07 4.37 -8.62
CA LEU A 82 -11.81 3.80 -9.76
C LEU A 82 -11.62 4.60 -11.05
N ASP A 83 -11.48 5.92 -10.97
CA ASP A 83 -11.26 6.78 -12.14
C ASP A 83 -9.91 6.46 -12.82
N ASN A 84 -8.88 6.15 -12.04
CA ASN A 84 -7.60 5.69 -12.59
C ASN A 84 -7.73 4.37 -13.34
N ILE A 85 -8.62 3.46 -12.90
CA ILE A 85 -8.93 2.22 -13.62
C ILE A 85 -9.69 2.55 -14.91
N GLY A 86 -10.70 3.43 -14.82
CA GLY A 86 -11.48 3.89 -15.96
C GLY A 86 -10.63 4.49 -17.08
N ALA A 87 -9.53 5.16 -16.74
CA ALA A 87 -8.57 5.69 -17.71
C ALA A 87 -7.99 4.61 -18.64
N ALA A 88 -7.98 3.34 -18.23
CA ALA A 88 -7.53 2.22 -19.06
C ALA A 88 -8.45 1.97 -20.28
N THR A 89 -9.68 2.50 -20.30
CA THR A 89 -10.54 2.51 -21.50
C THR A 89 -9.93 3.31 -22.66
N MET A 90 -9.12 4.32 -22.35
CA MET A 90 -8.40 5.13 -23.34
C MET A 90 -7.12 4.46 -23.87
N ALA A 91 -6.74 3.30 -23.32
CA ALA A 91 -5.55 2.55 -23.72
C ALA A 91 -5.79 1.65 -24.95
N GLY A 92 -6.43 2.16 -26.00
CA GLY A 92 -6.81 1.38 -27.20
C GLY A 92 -5.64 0.75 -27.98
N LYS A 93 -4.41 1.20 -27.72
CA LYS A 93 -3.17 0.65 -28.30
C LYS A 93 -2.48 -0.39 -27.42
N ARG A 94 -3.00 -0.69 -26.22
CA ARG A 94 -2.45 -1.72 -25.33
C ARG A 94 -2.67 -3.09 -25.95
N SER A 95 -1.57 -3.77 -26.32
CA SER A 95 -1.58 -5.00 -27.11
C SER A 95 -1.66 -6.29 -26.28
N GLY A 96 -1.68 -6.22 -24.95
CA GLY A 96 -1.69 -7.39 -24.07
C GLY A 96 -1.90 -7.07 -22.59
N HIS A 97 -1.57 -8.04 -21.73
CA HIS A 97 -1.67 -7.93 -20.27
C HIS A 97 -3.08 -7.68 -19.76
N TRP A 98 -4.06 -8.37 -20.35
CA TRP A 98 -5.46 -8.32 -19.94
C TRP A 98 -5.93 -9.70 -19.45
N PRO A 99 -6.87 -9.78 -18.50
CA PRO A 99 -7.40 -8.67 -17.70
C PRO A 99 -6.39 -8.14 -16.67
N ILE A 100 -6.58 -6.89 -16.22
CA ILE A 100 -6.00 -6.43 -14.95
C ILE A 100 -6.88 -6.96 -13.82
N ARG A 101 -6.27 -7.74 -12.92
CA ARG A 101 -6.94 -8.31 -11.75
C ARG A 101 -6.66 -7.46 -10.52
N PHE A 102 -7.72 -7.08 -9.84
CA PHE A 102 -7.67 -6.34 -8.58
C PHE A 102 -8.08 -7.29 -7.46
N TYR A 103 -7.14 -7.62 -6.58
CA TYR A 103 -7.35 -8.49 -5.42
C TYR A 103 -7.72 -7.62 -4.21
N LEU A 104 -8.87 -7.90 -3.60
CA LEU A 104 -9.41 -7.12 -2.49
C LEU A 104 -10.19 -8.01 -1.52
N SER A 105 -10.43 -7.56 -0.29
CA SER A 105 -11.21 -8.33 0.67
C SER A 105 -12.64 -8.61 0.16
N ALA A 106 -13.26 -9.68 0.64
CA ALA A 106 -14.65 -9.99 0.28
C ALA A 106 -15.64 -8.85 0.63
N SER A 107 -15.41 -8.15 1.74
CA SER A 107 -16.22 -6.99 2.15
C SER A 107 -15.99 -5.79 1.24
N ALA A 108 -14.75 -5.54 0.82
CA ALA A 108 -14.40 -4.51 -0.17
C ALA A 108 -15.08 -4.78 -1.52
N LYS A 109 -15.02 -6.02 -2.02
CA LYS A 109 -15.68 -6.41 -3.28
C LYS A 109 -17.20 -6.20 -3.20
N ALA A 110 -17.82 -6.63 -2.10
CA ALA A 110 -19.26 -6.43 -1.90
C ALA A 110 -19.64 -4.95 -1.81
N TRP A 111 -18.83 -4.12 -1.14
CA TRP A 111 -19.02 -2.67 -1.11
C TRP A 111 -18.90 -2.06 -2.51
N LEU A 112 -17.88 -2.46 -3.28
CA LEU A 112 -17.63 -1.96 -4.63
C LEU A 112 -18.76 -2.30 -5.60
N GLU A 113 -19.30 -3.52 -5.54
CA GLU A 113 -20.44 -3.92 -6.35
C GLU A 113 -21.68 -3.07 -6.05
N GLN A 114 -21.92 -2.75 -4.78
CA GLN A 114 -23.00 -1.86 -4.37
C GLN A 114 -22.75 -0.42 -4.83
N TYR A 115 -21.52 0.07 -4.69
CA TYR A 115 -21.12 1.39 -5.15
C TYR A 115 -21.32 1.54 -6.66
N LEU A 116 -20.79 0.62 -7.47
CA LEU A 116 -20.94 0.63 -8.92
C LEU A 116 -22.42 0.57 -9.33
N ALA A 117 -23.22 -0.30 -8.69
CA ALA A 117 -24.65 -0.36 -8.94
C ALA A 117 -25.37 0.96 -8.63
N ALA A 118 -24.97 1.65 -7.56
CA ALA A 118 -25.57 2.92 -7.14
C ALA A 118 -25.20 4.09 -8.07
N VAL A 119 -23.98 4.13 -8.62
CA VAL A 119 -23.51 5.23 -9.48
C VAL A 119 -23.84 5.04 -10.96
N ARG A 120 -24.11 3.82 -11.43
CA ARG A 120 -24.47 3.52 -12.84
C ARG A 120 -25.51 4.47 -13.46
N PRO A 121 -26.60 4.86 -12.78
CA PRO A 121 -27.57 5.81 -13.35
C PRO A 121 -26.98 7.18 -13.70
N LEU A 122 -25.92 7.60 -13.01
CA LEU A 122 -25.24 8.87 -13.27
C LEU A 122 -24.44 8.84 -14.59
N TYR A 123 -24.06 7.65 -15.05
CA TYR A 123 -23.28 7.41 -16.28
C TYR A 123 -24.15 6.89 -17.44
N GLY A 124 -25.47 7.07 -17.39
CA GLY A 124 -26.36 6.59 -18.45
C GLY A 124 -26.44 5.06 -18.53
N GLY A 125 -26.08 4.34 -17.46
CA GLY A 125 -26.26 2.89 -17.31
C GLY A 125 -24.97 2.08 -17.14
N ALA A 126 -23.80 2.61 -17.51
CA ALA A 126 -22.50 1.96 -17.33
C ALA A 126 -21.37 2.98 -17.20
N SER A 127 -20.54 2.84 -16.17
CA SER A 127 -19.28 3.58 -15.99
C SER A 127 -18.16 3.03 -16.89
N GLU A 128 -17.04 3.73 -16.97
CA GLU A 128 -15.81 3.25 -17.63
C GLU A 128 -15.30 1.93 -17.02
N VAL A 129 -15.44 1.78 -15.70
CA VAL A 129 -15.10 0.54 -14.99
C VAL A 129 -16.04 -0.59 -15.41
N ASP A 130 -17.36 -0.34 -15.50
CA ASP A 130 -18.32 -1.33 -16.00
C ASP A 130 -17.95 -1.79 -17.42
N ALA A 131 -17.53 -0.86 -18.29
CA ALA A 131 -17.11 -1.18 -19.65
C ALA A 131 -15.88 -2.11 -19.66
N LEU A 132 -14.88 -1.85 -18.81
CA LEU A 132 -13.69 -2.72 -18.69
C LEU A 132 -14.04 -4.11 -18.17
N LEU A 133 -14.94 -4.21 -17.19
CA LEU A 133 -15.44 -5.50 -16.68
C LEU A 133 -16.17 -6.28 -17.78
N GLN A 134 -17.07 -5.62 -18.51
CA GLN A 134 -17.83 -6.24 -19.61
C GLN A 134 -16.93 -6.71 -20.77
N MET A 135 -15.87 -5.96 -21.06
CA MET A 135 -14.88 -6.33 -22.07
C MET A 135 -13.91 -7.45 -21.61
N GLY A 136 -13.99 -7.91 -20.36
CA GLY A 136 -13.03 -8.85 -19.79
C GLY A 136 -11.61 -8.27 -19.68
N ARG A 137 -11.50 -6.95 -19.53
CA ARG A 137 -10.24 -6.21 -19.38
C ARG A 137 -9.93 -5.87 -17.92
N ALA A 138 -10.91 -5.91 -17.04
CA ALA A 138 -10.71 -5.80 -15.60
C ALA A 138 -11.45 -6.94 -14.88
N GLU A 139 -10.95 -7.32 -13.71
CA GLU A 139 -11.57 -8.33 -12.84
C GLU A 139 -11.38 -7.95 -11.37
N PHE A 140 -12.45 -8.06 -10.57
CA PHE A 140 -12.39 -7.90 -9.11
C PHE A 140 -12.38 -9.28 -8.44
N CYS A 141 -11.26 -9.63 -7.82
CA CYS A 141 -11.01 -10.93 -7.20
C CYS A 141 -11.07 -10.81 -5.67
N ALA A 142 -12.04 -11.47 -5.04
CA ALA A 142 -12.11 -11.51 -3.57
C ALA A 142 -10.99 -12.40 -3.00
N VAL A 143 -10.35 -11.94 -1.93
CA VAL A 143 -9.39 -12.73 -1.16
C VAL A 143 -9.86 -12.90 0.28
N GLU A 144 -9.54 -14.04 0.87
CA GLU A 144 -9.84 -14.37 2.26
C GLU A 144 -8.60 -14.17 3.14
N PRO A 145 -8.67 -13.35 4.20
CA PRO A 145 -7.58 -13.21 5.15
C PRO A 145 -7.19 -14.56 5.77
N TYR A 146 -5.91 -14.69 6.09
CA TYR A 146 -5.29 -15.88 6.69
C TYR A 146 -5.32 -17.13 5.81
N ARG A 147 -5.48 -16.97 4.49
CA ARG A 147 -5.34 -18.04 3.50
C ARG A 147 -4.31 -17.67 2.45
N TRP A 148 -3.51 -18.66 2.07
CA TRP A 148 -2.59 -18.56 0.95
C TRP A 148 -3.35 -18.69 -0.37
N PHE A 149 -2.95 -17.91 -1.37
CA PHE A 149 -3.42 -18.01 -2.75
C PHE A 149 -2.28 -17.69 -3.74
N GLU A 150 -2.45 -18.08 -4.99
CA GLU A 150 -1.48 -17.83 -6.06
C GLU A 150 -1.99 -16.71 -6.96
N ALA A 151 -1.16 -15.71 -7.24
CA ALA A 151 -1.51 -14.57 -8.10
C ALA A 151 -0.25 -13.95 -8.71
N GLY A 152 -0.27 -13.65 -10.02
CA GLY A 152 0.82 -12.95 -10.70
C GLY A 152 2.20 -13.60 -10.59
N GLY A 153 2.25 -14.94 -10.49
CA GLY A 153 3.48 -15.70 -10.28
C GLY A 153 4.03 -15.64 -8.85
N LEU A 154 3.23 -15.13 -7.90
CA LEU A 154 3.56 -15.01 -6.50
C LEU A 154 2.64 -15.89 -5.66
N ARG A 155 3.16 -16.37 -4.54
CA ARG A 155 2.35 -16.96 -3.49
C ARG A 155 2.06 -15.89 -2.44
N VAL A 156 0.79 -15.62 -2.17
CA VAL A 156 0.33 -14.43 -1.42
C VAL A 156 -0.50 -14.84 -0.21
N PHE A 157 -0.27 -14.18 0.91
CA PHE A 157 -1.02 -14.36 2.15
C PHE A 157 -1.53 -13.01 2.65
N ALA A 158 -2.84 -12.87 2.79
CA ALA A 158 -3.46 -11.63 3.29
C ALA A 158 -3.70 -11.70 4.81
N LEU A 159 -3.57 -10.57 5.50
CA LEU A 159 -3.91 -10.39 6.91
C LEU A 159 -4.88 -9.22 7.05
N GLU A 160 -5.84 -9.31 7.98
CA GLU A 160 -6.69 -8.17 8.34
C GLU A 160 -5.98 -7.26 9.34
N THR A 161 -6.24 -5.96 9.27
CA THR A 161 -5.73 -4.95 10.21
C THR A 161 -6.85 -4.41 11.12
N ASN A 162 -6.51 -3.54 12.07
CA ASN A 162 -7.50 -2.82 12.87
C ASN A 162 -8.05 -1.55 12.16
N HIS A 163 -7.57 -1.25 10.95
CA HIS A 163 -8.05 -0.12 10.15
C HIS A 163 -9.33 -0.52 9.42
N ILE A 164 -10.48 -0.14 9.99
CA ILE A 164 -11.81 -0.47 9.47
C ILE A 164 -12.38 0.71 8.67
N VAL A 165 -12.67 0.47 7.40
CA VAL A 165 -13.19 1.44 6.44
C VAL A 165 -14.58 1.04 5.97
N ASN A 166 -15.33 1.99 5.41
CA ASN A 166 -16.70 1.76 4.91
C ASN A 166 -17.61 0.98 5.88
N GLY A 167 -17.40 1.21 7.18
CA GLY A 167 -18.13 0.62 8.31
C GLY A 167 -17.79 -0.83 8.67
N LYS A 168 -17.29 -1.65 7.74
CA LYS A 168 -17.09 -3.11 7.97
C LYS A 168 -15.92 -3.74 7.22
N GLU A 169 -15.19 -2.97 6.43
CA GLU A 169 -14.07 -3.48 5.63
C GLU A 169 -12.78 -3.32 6.42
N PRO A 170 -12.12 -4.42 6.86
CA PRO A 170 -10.76 -4.30 7.35
C PRO A 170 -9.81 -4.05 6.18
N ALA A 171 -8.85 -3.16 6.37
CA ALA A 171 -7.72 -3.09 5.47
C ALA A 171 -6.91 -4.38 5.53
N LEU A 172 -6.29 -4.70 4.39
CA LEU A 172 -5.46 -5.87 4.21
C LEU A 172 -3.99 -5.51 4.19
N ASN A 173 -3.19 -6.36 4.81
CA ASN A 173 -1.75 -6.41 4.60
C ASN A 173 -1.39 -7.70 3.87
N TYR A 174 -0.30 -7.69 3.11
CA TYR A 174 0.05 -8.80 2.24
C TYR A 174 1.48 -9.27 2.50
N LEU A 175 1.62 -10.57 2.75
CA LEU A 175 2.89 -11.28 2.68
C LEU A 175 3.02 -11.93 1.31
N PHE A 176 3.98 -11.48 0.53
CA PHE A 176 4.33 -12.02 -0.78
C PHE A 176 5.54 -12.94 -0.65
N GLU A 177 5.44 -14.14 -1.23
CA GLU A 177 6.55 -15.04 -1.49
C GLU A 177 6.86 -15.02 -2.98
N MET A 178 8.06 -14.53 -3.30
CA MET A 178 8.60 -14.41 -4.65
C MET A 178 9.14 -15.76 -5.13
N PRO A 179 9.27 -15.99 -6.46
CA PRO A 179 9.78 -17.25 -7.01
C PRO A 179 11.18 -17.66 -6.53
N ASP A 180 12.02 -16.71 -6.12
CA ASP A 180 13.35 -16.96 -5.58
C ASP A 180 13.35 -17.28 -4.07
N GLY A 181 12.18 -17.33 -3.45
CA GLY A 181 11.99 -17.55 -2.02
C GLY A 181 12.06 -16.29 -1.16
N THR A 182 12.32 -15.12 -1.75
CA THR A 182 12.29 -13.84 -1.04
C THR A 182 10.87 -13.57 -0.54
N ARG A 183 10.73 -13.20 0.73
CA ARG A 183 9.45 -12.85 1.35
C ARG A 183 9.38 -11.38 1.73
N LEU A 184 8.35 -10.69 1.23
CA LEU A 184 8.07 -9.28 1.49
C LEU A 184 6.72 -9.14 2.20
N LEU A 185 6.71 -8.48 3.35
CA LEU A 185 5.48 -8.03 4.02
C LEU A 185 5.20 -6.58 3.66
N TYR A 186 4.06 -6.29 3.05
CA TYR A 186 3.54 -4.94 2.85
C TYR A 186 2.44 -4.66 3.88
N ALA A 187 2.72 -3.71 4.77
CA ALA A 187 2.01 -3.46 6.00
C ALA A 187 1.76 -1.95 6.22
N CYS A 188 0.82 -1.39 5.47
CA CYS A 188 0.29 -0.03 5.65
C CYS A 188 -1.14 -0.08 6.20
N ASP A 189 -1.57 0.99 6.86
CA ASP A 189 -2.91 1.13 7.46
C ASP A 189 -3.21 -0.03 8.43
N THR A 190 -2.26 -0.23 9.36
CA THR A 190 -2.10 -1.48 10.11
C THR A 190 -2.59 -1.42 11.54
N GLY A 191 -2.27 -0.31 12.23
CA GLY A 191 -2.12 -0.32 13.69
C GLY A 191 -1.12 -1.38 14.17
N LEU A 192 -1.07 -1.62 15.49
CA LEU A 192 -0.28 -2.73 16.03
C LEU A 192 -0.97 -4.07 15.77
N TYR A 193 -0.24 -5.06 15.26
CA TYR A 193 -0.72 -6.43 15.10
C TYR A 193 -1.03 -7.06 16.45
N GLY A 194 -2.23 -7.64 16.53
CA GLY A 194 -2.62 -8.52 17.63
C GLY A 194 -2.03 -9.93 17.52
N GLU A 195 -2.31 -10.74 18.54
CA GLU A 195 -1.78 -12.11 18.66
C GLU A 195 -2.13 -13.00 17.46
N LYS A 196 -3.33 -12.84 16.89
CA LYS A 196 -3.76 -13.61 15.71
C LYS A 196 -2.86 -13.37 14.50
N ALA A 197 -2.57 -12.10 14.18
CA ALA A 197 -1.71 -11.73 13.06
C ALA A 197 -0.25 -12.12 13.32
N LEU A 198 0.27 -11.87 14.53
CA LEU A 198 1.62 -12.28 14.91
C LEU A 198 1.81 -13.80 14.87
N GLY A 199 0.82 -14.57 15.35
CA GLY A 199 0.82 -16.03 15.29
C GLY A 199 0.76 -16.56 13.86
N ALA A 200 0.00 -15.92 12.98
CA ALA A 200 -0.06 -16.27 11.56
C ALA A 200 1.25 -15.98 10.81
N LEU A 201 2.04 -15.00 11.27
CA LEU A 201 3.35 -14.65 10.69
C LEU A 201 4.52 -15.38 11.37
N ALA A 202 4.27 -16.18 12.40
CA ALA A 202 5.34 -16.88 13.11
C ALA A 202 6.12 -17.81 12.17
N GLY A 203 7.46 -17.68 12.16
CA GLY A 203 8.32 -18.46 11.27
C GLY A 203 8.23 -18.09 9.79
N ALA A 204 7.57 -16.97 9.44
CA ALA A 204 7.42 -16.54 8.05
C ALA A 204 8.74 -16.15 7.36
N ARG A 205 9.86 -15.97 8.07
CA ARG A 205 11.19 -15.63 7.49
C ARG A 205 11.11 -14.44 6.51
N ILE A 206 10.45 -13.36 6.93
CA ILE A 206 10.26 -12.13 6.15
C ILE A 206 11.61 -11.42 6.01
N GLY A 207 12.07 -11.22 4.78
CA GLY A 207 13.33 -10.52 4.50
C GLY A 207 13.16 -9.02 4.27
N ILE A 208 12.00 -8.61 3.75
CA ILE A 208 11.68 -7.21 3.48
C ILE A 208 10.36 -6.86 4.16
N VAL A 209 10.35 -5.78 4.93
CA VAL A 209 9.13 -5.22 5.53
C VAL A 209 8.90 -3.83 4.96
N VAL A 210 7.87 -3.63 4.15
CA VAL A 210 7.36 -2.30 3.83
C VAL A 210 6.29 -1.99 4.86
N THR A 211 6.49 -0.98 5.70
CA THR A 211 5.56 -0.63 6.79
C THR A 211 5.23 0.84 6.81
N GLU A 212 4.13 1.22 7.46
CA GLU A 212 3.80 2.62 7.68
C GLU A 212 4.52 3.25 8.87
N GLY A 213 4.60 4.58 8.81
CA GLY A 213 5.04 5.45 9.90
C GLY A 213 4.22 6.74 9.87
N THR A 214 2.92 6.60 9.63
CA THR A 214 1.98 7.68 9.29
C THR A 214 2.18 8.92 10.13
N PHE A 215 2.21 8.78 11.45
CA PHE A 215 2.29 9.92 12.36
C PHE A 215 3.71 10.22 12.86
N GLY A 216 4.73 9.50 12.36
CA GLY A 216 6.15 9.75 12.63
C GLY A 216 6.47 10.16 14.06
N SER A 217 6.76 11.46 14.26
CA SER A 217 7.16 12.05 15.54
C SER A 217 6.10 12.08 16.65
N LYS A 218 4.83 11.82 16.35
CA LYS A 218 3.75 11.89 17.34
C LYS A 218 3.74 10.69 18.27
N THR A 219 3.06 10.85 19.40
CA THR A 219 2.71 9.73 20.30
C THR A 219 1.28 9.33 20.04
N LEU A 220 1.05 8.05 19.77
CA LEU A 220 -0.28 7.50 19.53
C LEU A 220 -0.66 6.47 20.60
N PRO A 221 -1.97 6.30 20.89
CA PRO A 221 -2.44 5.15 21.62
C PRO A 221 -2.10 3.85 20.87
N ARG A 222 -1.99 2.74 21.59
CA ARG A 222 -1.63 1.43 21.01
C ARG A 222 -2.72 0.89 20.09
N GLU A 223 -3.96 1.30 20.35
CA GLU A 223 -5.18 0.92 19.65
C GLU A 223 -5.38 1.72 18.37
N SER A 224 -4.50 2.69 18.07
CA SER A 224 -4.57 3.48 16.85
C SER A 224 -4.54 2.60 15.61
N ALA A 225 -5.27 3.00 14.57
CA ALA A 225 -5.30 2.32 13.28
C ALA A 225 -4.08 2.60 12.40
N HIS A 226 -3.16 3.44 12.89
CA HIS A 226 -1.92 3.83 12.23
C HIS A 226 -0.77 3.87 13.21
N LEU A 227 0.45 3.85 12.68
CA LEU A 227 1.68 3.86 13.45
C LEU A 227 2.32 5.25 13.51
N CYS A 228 2.91 5.55 14.67
CA CYS A 228 3.99 6.53 14.78
C CYS A 228 5.34 5.80 14.86
N GLY A 229 6.46 6.53 14.89
CA GLY A 229 7.81 5.94 14.96
C GLY A 229 8.01 5.00 16.13
N GLN A 230 7.44 5.31 17.31
CA GLN A 230 7.50 4.45 18.49
C GLN A 230 6.72 3.14 18.26
N ASN A 231 5.48 3.23 17.79
CA ASN A 231 4.64 2.05 17.53
C ASN A 231 5.22 1.19 16.40
N CYS A 232 5.82 1.80 15.38
CA CYS A 232 6.57 1.09 14.34
C CYS A 232 7.73 0.28 14.92
N CYS A 233 8.57 0.88 15.79
CA CYS A 233 9.63 0.14 16.48
C CYS A 233 9.07 -1.02 17.31
N GLU A 234 7.93 -0.83 17.97
CA GLU A 234 7.28 -1.88 18.73
C GLU A 234 6.78 -3.02 17.84
N GLN A 235 6.12 -2.70 16.72
CA GLN A 235 5.64 -3.66 15.74
C GLN A 235 6.77 -4.52 15.19
N LEU A 236 7.89 -3.90 14.83
CA LEU A 236 9.08 -4.61 14.34
C LEU A 236 9.65 -5.56 15.41
N ARG A 237 9.69 -5.15 16.68
CA ARG A 237 10.11 -6.03 17.80
C ARG A 237 9.12 -7.16 18.03
N ALA A 238 7.82 -6.92 17.83
CA ALA A 238 6.80 -7.97 17.96
C ALA A 238 6.97 -9.02 16.86
N LEU A 239 7.24 -8.61 15.61
CA LEU A 239 7.57 -9.51 14.50
C LEU A 239 8.86 -10.29 14.77
N GLU A 240 9.89 -9.63 15.29
CA GLU A 240 11.15 -10.29 15.69
C GLU A 240 10.91 -11.35 16.77
N ARG A 241 10.19 -11.01 17.86
CA ARG A 241 9.86 -11.94 18.95
C ARG A 241 9.00 -13.11 18.49
N ALA A 242 8.11 -12.90 17.52
CA ALA A 242 7.31 -13.96 16.92
C ALA A 242 8.13 -14.88 15.99
N GLY A 243 9.42 -14.59 15.77
CA GLY A 243 10.27 -15.30 14.82
C GLY A 243 9.82 -15.11 13.36
N ALA A 244 9.08 -14.04 13.07
CA ALA A 244 8.55 -13.76 11.75
C ALA A 244 9.63 -13.24 10.79
N LEU A 245 10.65 -12.55 11.30
CA LEU A 245 11.70 -11.92 10.51
C LEU A 245 12.82 -12.92 10.16
N ALA A 246 13.36 -12.82 8.94
CA ALA A 246 14.58 -13.50 8.54
C ALA A 246 15.83 -12.84 9.17
N ALA A 247 16.94 -13.59 9.22
CA ALA A 247 18.23 -12.99 9.54
C ALA A 247 18.60 -11.94 8.48
N GLY A 248 18.98 -10.74 8.91
CA GLY A 248 19.29 -9.63 8.00
C GLY A 248 18.05 -8.97 7.37
N ALA A 249 16.85 -9.19 7.91
CA ALA A 249 15.65 -8.48 7.48
C ALA A 249 15.84 -6.95 7.56
N ARG A 250 15.26 -6.25 6.59
CA ARG A 250 15.28 -4.77 6.50
C ARG A 250 13.88 -4.23 6.34
N ALA A 251 13.64 -3.03 6.86
CA ALA A 251 12.36 -2.37 6.79
C ALA A 251 12.42 -1.03 6.05
N TYR A 252 11.30 -0.66 5.42
CA TYR A 252 11.11 0.59 4.71
C TYR A 252 9.84 1.27 5.21
N ILE A 253 9.95 2.49 5.71
CA ILE A 253 8.81 3.27 6.17
C ILE A 253 8.22 4.07 5.02
N THR A 254 6.93 3.89 4.77
CA THR A 254 6.12 4.63 3.79
C THR A 254 4.87 5.20 4.47
N HIS A 255 3.93 5.71 3.68
CA HIS A 255 2.63 6.21 4.13
C HIS A 255 2.76 7.30 5.21
N ILE A 256 3.62 8.31 5.00
CA ILE A 256 3.94 9.35 5.99
C ILE A 256 3.03 10.57 5.79
N ASN A 257 2.45 11.07 6.87
CA ASN A 257 1.53 12.20 6.84
C ASN A 257 2.17 13.50 7.35
N GLN A 258 1.41 14.60 7.25
CA GLN A 258 1.89 15.94 7.63
C GLN A 258 1.96 16.17 9.15
N GLU A 259 1.35 15.32 9.96
CA GLU A 259 1.47 15.39 11.42
C GLU A 259 2.88 15.02 11.86
N ASN A 260 3.65 14.27 11.06
CA ASN A 260 5.04 14.02 11.35
C ASN A 260 5.89 15.31 11.27
N GLU A 261 6.40 15.77 12.42
CA GLU A 261 7.19 16.98 12.53
C GLU A 261 8.67 16.77 12.13
N TRP A 262 9.14 15.52 12.08
CA TRP A 262 10.48 15.19 11.64
C TRP A 262 10.61 15.30 10.13
N ASN A 263 11.67 15.93 9.65
CA ASN A 263 12.10 15.74 8.26
C ASN A 263 12.66 14.31 8.06
N THR A 264 12.87 13.90 6.81
CA THR A 264 13.39 12.57 6.49
C THR A 264 14.68 12.20 7.25
N ALA A 265 15.64 13.14 7.39
CA ALA A 265 16.90 12.86 8.08
C ALA A 265 16.72 12.66 9.60
N GLN A 266 15.84 13.46 10.23
CA GLN A 266 15.48 13.32 11.64
C GLN A 266 14.76 11.99 11.90
N TYR A 267 13.83 11.62 11.01
CA TYR A 267 13.11 10.36 11.16
C TYR A 267 14.04 9.15 10.94
N GLN A 268 14.93 9.23 9.95
CA GLN A 268 15.98 8.23 9.72
C GLN A 268 16.87 8.05 10.96
N ALA A 269 17.38 9.14 11.54
CA ALA A 269 18.19 9.09 12.76
C ALA A 269 17.43 8.51 13.98
N TYR A 270 16.14 8.81 14.10
CA TYR A 270 15.29 8.19 15.12
C TYR A 270 15.20 6.67 14.92
N MET A 271 14.95 6.21 13.69
CA MET A 271 14.81 4.78 13.42
C MET A 271 16.14 4.03 13.59
N GLU A 272 17.27 4.58 13.14
CA GLU A 272 18.61 4.01 13.35
C GLU A 272 18.94 3.78 14.83
N LYS A 273 18.47 4.68 15.70
CA LYS A 273 18.70 4.57 17.14
C LYS A 273 17.77 3.56 17.83
N ASN A 274 16.54 3.39 17.34
CA ASN A 274 15.47 2.74 18.11
C ASN A 274 14.96 1.41 17.51
N ALA A 275 15.06 1.22 16.20
CA ALA A 275 14.52 0.04 15.53
C ALA A 275 15.34 -1.22 15.84
N PRO A 276 14.71 -2.41 15.92
CA PRO A 276 15.43 -3.67 16.15
C PRO A 276 16.16 -4.19 14.89
N ILE A 277 15.83 -3.65 13.71
CA ILE A 277 16.42 -4.02 12.42
C ILE A 277 16.75 -2.74 11.63
N PRO A 278 17.61 -2.82 10.59
CA PRO A 278 17.84 -1.70 9.68
C PRO A 278 16.53 -1.20 9.07
N VAL A 279 16.30 0.11 9.19
CA VAL A 279 15.12 0.79 8.66
C VAL A 279 15.55 1.93 7.75
N THR A 280 14.86 2.09 6.63
CA THR A 280 15.02 3.24 5.73
C THR A 280 13.70 3.99 5.59
N ILE A 281 13.73 5.31 5.72
CA ILE A 281 12.57 6.15 5.37
C ILE A 281 12.46 6.18 3.84
N ALA A 282 11.40 5.59 3.28
CA ALA A 282 11.20 5.53 1.84
C ALA A 282 10.96 6.92 1.27
N ARG A 283 11.17 7.07 -0.04
CA ARG A 283 10.85 8.27 -0.82
C ARG A 283 10.25 7.85 -2.16
N ASP A 284 9.49 8.74 -2.78
CA ASP A 284 8.92 8.45 -4.09
C ASP A 284 10.02 8.18 -5.13
N GLY A 285 9.75 7.23 -6.02
CA GLY A 285 10.70 6.75 -7.03
C GLY A 285 11.81 5.85 -6.47
N MET A 286 11.89 5.62 -5.15
CA MET A 286 12.92 4.76 -4.57
C MET A 286 12.76 3.31 -5.03
N GLU A 287 13.86 2.73 -5.50
CA GLU A 287 13.96 1.31 -5.83
C GLU A 287 14.52 0.51 -4.66
N ILE A 288 14.01 -0.71 -4.47
CA ILE A 288 14.51 -1.68 -3.50
C ILE A 288 14.60 -3.08 -4.13
N GLY A 289 15.47 -3.92 -3.57
CA GLY A 289 15.80 -5.24 -4.12
C GLY A 289 17.29 -5.46 -4.10
#